data_AF-A0A7L3LKX1-F1
#
_entry.id   AF-A0A7L3LKX1-F1
#
_cell.length_a   1.000
_cell.length_b   1.000
_cell.length_c   1.000
_cell.angle_alpha   90.00
_cell.angle_beta   90.00
_cell.angle_gamma   90.00
#
_symmetry.space_group_name_H-M   'P 1'
#
loop_
_entity.id
_entity.type
_entity.pdbx_description
1 polymer ?
#
loop_
_entity_poly.entity_id
_entity_poly.type
_entity_poly.pdbx_seq_one_letter_code
_entity_poly.pdbx_strand_id
1 'polypeptide(L)'
;MTEVTGPVAKRILVTGGTGLVGKAIQKVVADGEGRADEKWIFVSSRDADLTNASETKALFEEHKPTHVIHLAAMVGGLFKNIRYNLDFWRRNIHINDNVLHTAYEMGVQKVVSCLSTCIFPDKTTYPIDESMIHNGPPHSSNFGYSYAKRMIDIQNRGYFEQHGCHFTAVIPTNVFGPHDNFNIEDGHVLPGLIHKVYLAKQTGSALTVWGTGKPRRQFIYSLDLARLFIWVLREYDEVEPIILSVGEEDEVSIREAAEAIVEAMDFKGELV
;
A
#
# COMPACT_ATOMS: atom_id res chain seq x y z
N MET A 1 3.44 34.43 16.81
CA MET A 1 3.13 33.31 15.91
C MET A 1 1.64 33.13 15.94
N THR A 2 0.94 33.75 15.00
CA THR A 2 -0.52 33.71 14.90
C THR A 2 -0.93 32.40 14.26
N GLU A 3 -1.70 31.59 14.98
CA GLU A 3 -2.40 30.44 14.42
C GLU A 3 -3.25 30.89 13.24
N VAL A 4 -3.00 30.31 12.07
CA VAL A 4 -3.83 30.51 10.88
C VAL A 4 -5.07 29.63 11.05
N THR A 5 -6.07 30.14 11.75
CA THR A 5 -7.39 29.51 11.88
C THR A 5 -8.27 29.92 10.70
N GLY A 6 -7.96 29.42 9.51
CA GLY A 6 -8.92 29.33 8.41
C GLY A 6 -9.82 28.10 8.60
N PRO A 7 -11.05 28.08 8.05
CA PRO A 7 -11.86 26.87 8.06
C PRO A 7 -11.15 25.76 7.28
N VAL A 8 -10.83 24.65 7.95
CA VAL A 8 -10.32 23.44 7.28
C VAL A 8 -11.40 22.93 6.31
N ALA A 9 -11.14 23.05 5.01
CA ALA A 9 -12.05 22.62 3.97
C ALA A 9 -12.03 21.10 3.79
N LYS A 10 -10.85 20.48 3.90
CA LYS A 10 -10.65 19.03 3.69
C LYS A 10 -10.15 18.35 4.97
N ARG A 11 -10.94 17.42 5.50
CA ARG A 11 -10.49 16.46 6.53
C ARG A 11 -10.15 15.15 5.83
N ILE A 12 -8.87 14.76 5.88
CA ILE A 12 -8.32 13.62 5.15
C ILE A 12 -7.97 12.53 6.16
N LEU A 13 -8.76 11.47 6.20
CA LEU A 13 -8.50 10.30 7.04
C LEU A 13 -7.61 9.31 6.30
N VAL A 14 -6.50 8.92 6.92
CA VAL A 14 -5.54 7.96 6.37
C VAL A 14 -5.56 6.70 7.24
N THR A 15 -6.25 5.65 6.78
CA THR A 15 -6.26 4.38 7.49
C THR A 15 -4.95 3.64 7.27
N GLY A 16 -4.41 2.95 8.28
CA GLY A 16 -3.09 2.33 8.19
C GLY A 16 -1.94 3.35 8.17
N GLY A 17 -2.19 4.55 8.73
CA GLY A 17 -1.27 5.68 8.74
C GLY A 17 0.05 5.44 9.48
N THR A 18 0.16 4.35 10.24
CA THR A 18 1.40 3.98 10.96
C THR A 18 2.29 3.00 10.21
N GLY A 19 1.86 2.46 9.06
CA GLY A 19 2.68 1.58 8.22
C GLY A 19 3.63 2.34 7.30
N LEU A 20 4.40 1.62 6.48
CA LEU A 20 5.36 2.14 5.50
C LEU A 20 4.82 3.34 4.69
N VAL A 21 3.71 3.13 3.98
CA VAL A 21 3.12 4.15 3.10
C VAL A 21 2.51 5.29 3.92
N GLY A 22 1.81 4.98 5.02
CA GLY A 22 1.23 5.98 5.90
C GLY A 22 2.26 6.93 6.51
N LYS A 23 3.40 6.39 6.95
CA LYS A 23 4.54 7.16 7.47
C LYS A 23 5.20 8.01 6.39
N ALA A 24 5.31 7.50 5.17
CA ALA A 24 5.81 8.27 4.05
C ALA A 24 4.90 9.46 3.72
N ILE A 25 3.58 9.26 3.67
CA ILE A 25 2.61 10.36 3.50
C ILE A 25 2.72 11.36 4.65
N GLN A 26 2.82 10.91 5.90
CA GLN A 26 3.06 11.80 7.05
C GLN A 26 4.30 12.69 6.84
N LYS A 27 5.43 12.09 6.42
CA LYS A 27 6.68 12.82 6.19
C LYS A 27 6.52 13.85 5.08
N VAL A 28 5.98 13.44 3.94
CA VAL A 28 5.81 14.30 2.76
C VAL A 28 4.86 15.48 3.06
N VAL A 29 3.75 15.23 3.74
CA VAL A 29 2.82 16.30 4.18
C VAL A 29 3.52 17.29 5.12
N ALA A 30 4.28 16.80 6.10
CA ALA A 30 5.01 17.64 7.04
C ALA A 30 6.15 18.45 6.40
N ASP A 31 6.74 17.94 5.32
CA ASP A 31 7.85 18.57 4.59
C ASP A 31 7.42 19.67 3.60
N GLY A 32 6.12 19.98 3.55
CA GLY A 32 5.61 21.12 2.78
C GLY A 32 4.56 20.79 1.72
N GLU A 33 4.20 19.51 1.53
CA GLU A 33 3.09 19.15 0.65
C GLU A 33 1.72 19.37 1.29
N GLY A 34 1.63 19.53 2.62
CA GLY A 34 0.39 19.86 3.32
C GLY A 34 -0.12 21.26 2.97
N ARG A 35 -1.41 21.39 2.68
CA ARG A 35 -2.05 22.69 2.41
C ARG A 35 -2.79 23.20 3.65
N ALA A 36 -2.91 24.52 3.80
CA ALA A 36 -3.52 25.15 4.97
C ALA A 36 -5.02 24.83 5.15
N ASP A 37 -5.70 24.45 4.07
CA ASP A 37 -7.10 24.04 4.05
C ASP A 37 -7.30 22.53 4.29
N GLU A 38 -6.21 21.78 4.57
CA GLU A 38 -6.23 20.35 4.80
C GLU A 38 -5.88 19.99 6.25
N LYS A 39 -6.69 19.12 6.86
CA LYS A 39 -6.37 18.45 8.12
C LYS A 39 -6.17 16.96 7.86
N TRP A 40 -4.93 16.51 8.05
CA TRP A 40 -4.52 15.12 7.89
C TRP A 40 -4.65 14.35 9.19
N ILE A 41 -5.33 13.21 9.15
CA ILE A 41 -5.65 12.38 10.32
C ILE A 41 -5.14 10.97 10.03
N PHE A 42 -4.08 10.56 10.71
CA PHE A 42 -3.43 9.27 10.48
C PHE A 42 -3.77 8.30 11.61
N VAL A 43 -4.41 7.20 11.27
CA VAL A 43 -4.93 6.24 12.26
C VAL A 43 -4.31 4.87 12.09
N SER A 44 -4.37 4.08 13.16
CA SER A 44 -3.82 2.75 13.32
C SER A 44 -4.87 1.81 13.90
N SER A 45 -4.51 0.54 14.06
CA SER A 45 -5.35 -0.43 14.77
C SER A 45 -5.53 -0.14 16.27
N ARG A 46 -4.82 0.86 16.84
CA ARG A 46 -5.05 1.33 18.22
C ARG A 46 -6.22 2.30 18.31
N ASP A 47 -6.57 2.92 17.19
CA ASP A 47 -7.65 3.91 17.09
C ASP A 47 -8.98 3.22 16.77
N ALA A 48 -8.97 2.20 15.90
CA ALA A 48 -10.12 1.31 15.65
C ALA A 48 -9.67 -0.03 15.03
N ASP A 49 -10.31 -1.14 15.42
CA ASP A 49 -10.22 -2.38 14.62
C ASP A 49 -11.14 -2.28 13.40
N LEU A 50 -10.56 -2.06 12.23
CA LEU A 50 -11.32 -1.92 10.98
C LEU A 50 -12.00 -3.20 10.50
N THR A 51 -11.72 -4.36 11.12
CA THR A 51 -12.54 -5.57 10.87
C THR A 51 -13.90 -5.49 11.58
N ASN A 52 -14.06 -4.59 12.53
CA ASN A 52 -15.30 -4.33 13.26
C ASN A 52 -16.04 -3.13 12.66
N ALA A 53 -17.27 -3.35 12.21
CA ALA A 53 -18.10 -2.31 11.59
C ALA A 53 -18.45 -1.17 12.57
N SER A 54 -18.75 -1.47 13.84
CA SER A 54 -19.14 -0.43 14.80
C SER A 54 -17.96 0.46 15.19
N GLU A 55 -16.77 -0.10 15.33
CA GLU A 55 -15.55 0.68 15.58
C GLU A 55 -15.16 1.52 14.36
N THR A 56 -15.28 0.97 13.16
CA THR A 56 -15.04 1.73 11.92
C THR A 56 -15.99 2.92 11.81
N LYS A 57 -17.27 2.70 12.10
CA LYS A 57 -18.28 3.77 12.12
C LYS A 57 -17.97 4.84 13.16
N ALA A 58 -17.67 4.45 14.39
CA ALA A 58 -17.32 5.39 15.46
C ALA A 58 -16.11 6.26 15.09
N LEU A 59 -15.08 5.67 14.47
CA LEU A 59 -13.90 6.40 13.98
C LEU A 59 -14.28 7.47 12.95
N PHE A 60 -15.13 7.12 11.98
CA PHE A 60 -15.57 8.09 10.98
C PHE A 60 -16.49 9.16 11.59
N GLU A 61 -17.35 8.81 12.55
CA GLU A 61 -18.22 9.76 13.28
C GLU A 61 -17.42 10.78 14.08
N GLU A 62 -16.30 10.36 14.68
CA GLU A 62 -15.38 11.22 15.41
C GLU A 62 -14.69 12.24 14.48
N HIS A 63 -14.11 11.76 13.38
CA HIS A 63 -13.26 12.59 12.51
C HIS A 63 -14.00 13.30 11.37
N LYS A 64 -15.20 12.82 11.02
CA LYS A 64 -16.07 13.31 9.94
C LYS A 64 -15.28 13.60 8.66
N PRO A 65 -14.55 12.61 8.10
CA PRO A 65 -13.68 12.85 6.97
C PRO A 65 -14.46 13.33 5.75
N THR A 66 -13.85 14.21 4.98
CA THR A 66 -14.32 14.58 3.63
C THR A 66 -13.64 13.72 2.56
N HIS A 67 -12.47 13.19 2.87
CA HIS A 67 -11.59 12.45 1.97
C HIS A 67 -10.96 11.30 2.77
N VAL A 68 -10.73 10.16 2.11
CA VAL A 68 -10.08 9.00 2.74
C VAL A 68 -8.96 8.47 1.85
N ILE A 69 -7.79 8.25 2.43
CA ILE A 69 -6.75 7.39 1.86
C ILE A 69 -6.79 6.06 2.63
N HIS A 70 -7.17 4.99 1.97
CA HIS A 70 -7.36 3.68 2.58
C HIS A 70 -6.13 2.78 2.34
N LEU A 71 -5.20 2.76 3.32
CA LEU A 71 -3.98 1.93 3.27
C LEU A 71 -4.05 0.70 4.19
N ALA A 72 -4.98 0.70 5.15
CA ALA A 72 -5.09 -0.41 6.10
C ALA A 72 -5.44 -1.72 5.40
N ALA A 73 -4.71 -2.77 5.72
CA ALA A 73 -4.95 -4.12 5.26
C ALA A 73 -4.29 -5.11 6.23
N MET A 74 -4.80 -6.34 6.26
CA MET A 74 -4.01 -7.45 6.78
C MET A 74 -2.96 -7.81 5.72
N VAL A 75 -1.70 -7.52 6.01
CA VAL A 75 -0.56 -7.70 5.10
C VAL A 75 0.48 -8.68 5.67
N GLY A 76 1.31 -9.23 4.79
CA GLY A 76 2.43 -10.08 5.16
C GLY A 76 3.25 -10.48 3.94
N GLY A 77 4.45 -11.02 4.16
CA GLY A 77 5.29 -11.59 3.11
C GLY A 77 4.68 -12.84 2.47
N LEU A 78 5.35 -13.36 1.44
CA LEU A 78 4.88 -14.48 0.62
C LEU A 78 4.49 -15.71 1.45
N PHE A 79 5.34 -16.12 2.39
CA PHE A 79 5.11 -17.33 3.19
C PHE A 79 3.90 -17.23 4.11
N LYS A 80 3.65 -16.05 4.67
CA LYS A 80 2.48 -15.79 5.52
C LYS A 80 1.19 -15.87 4.74
N ASN A 81 1.15 -15.28 3.54
CA ASN A 81 -0.01 -15.35 2.66
C ASN A 81 -0.39 -16.78 2.28
N ILE A 82 0.61 -17.60 1.92
CA ILE A 82 0.40 -19.01 1.55
C ILE A 82 -0.31 -19.77 2.67
N ARG A 83 0.11 -19.56 3.93
CA ARG A 83 -0.41 -20.29 5.09
C ARG A 83 -1.84 -19.90 5.49
N TYR A 84 -2.25 -18.65 5.26
CA TYR A 84 -3.46 -18.07 5.85
C TYR A 84 -4.44 -17.47 4.83
N ASN A 85 -4.55 -18.04 3.62
CA ASN A 85 -5.36 -17.50 2.53
C ASN A 85 -6.82 -17.15 2.94
N LEU A 86 -7.48 -17.98 3.74
CA LEU A 86 -8.83 -17.70 4.23
C LEU A 86 -8.88 -16.47 5.15
N ASP A 87 -7.92 -16.33 6.06
CA ASP A 87 -7.87 -15.19 6.99
C ASP A 87 -7.56 -13.90 6.24
N PHE A 88 -6.62 -13.94 5.30
CA PHE A 88 -6.31 -12.82 4.40
C PHE A 88 -7.54 -12.40 3.60
N TRP A 89 -8.31 -13.35 3.06
CA TRP A 89 -9.55 -13.04 2.37
C TRP A 89 -10.58 -12.38 3.30
N ARG A 90 -10.97 -13.07 4.38
CA ARG A 90 -12.07 -12.62 5.26
C ARG A 90 -11.77 -11.29 5.92
N ARG A 91 -10.56 -11.12 6.47
CA ARG A 91 -10.21 -9.89 7.19
C ARG A 91 -10.11 -8.70 6.25
N ASN A 92 -9.49 -8.86 5.08
CA ASN A 92 -9.40 -7.75 4.12
C ASN A 92 -10.77 -7.42 3.52
N ILE A 93 -11.64 -8.39 3.22
CA ILE A 93 -13.01 -8.09 2.77
C ILE A 93 -13.75 -7.27 3.82
N HIS A 94 -13.74 -7.67 5.10
CA HIS A 94 -14.40 -6.88 6.15
C HIS A 94 -13.78 -5.49 6.33
N ILE A 95 -12.46 -5.37 6.33
CA ILE A 95 -11.78 -4.06 6.42
C ILE A 95 -12.23 -3.15 5.27
N ASN A 96 -12.17 -3.66 4.04
CA ASN A 96 -12.48 -2.88 2.85
C ASN A 96 -13.97 -2.49 2.83
N ASP A 97 -14.87 -3.44 3.09
CA ASP A 97 -16.32 -3.21 3.11
C ASP A 97 -16.71 -2.20 4.20
N ASN A 98 -16.21 -2.37 5.43
CA ASN A 98 -16.48 -1.45 6.53
C ASN A 98 -16.02 -0.03 6.18
N VAL A 99 -14.80 0.14 5.65
CA VAL A 99 -14.24 1.46 5.33
C VAL A 99 -14.99 2.12 4.18
N LEU A 100 -15.19 1.40 3.06
CA LEU A 100 -15.84 1.95 1.87
C LEU A 100 -17.32 2.25 2.12
N HIS A 101 -18.04 1.35 2.80
CA HIS A 101 -19.44 1.57 3.12
C HIS A 101 -19.65 2.71 4.12
N THR A 102 -18.83 2.78 5.17
CA THR A 102 -18.91 3.89 6.13
C THR A 102 -18.56 5.22 5.47
N ALA A 103 -17.58 5.24 4.55
CA ALA A 103 -17.26 6.42 3.76
C ALA A 103 -18.46 6.89 2.93
N TYR A 104 -19.18 5.96 2.29
CA TYR A 104 -20.41 6.25 1.57
C TYR A 104 -21.51 6.79 2.49
N GLU A 105 -21.83 6.09 3.59
CA GLU A 105 -22.88 6.51 4.55
C GLU A 105 -22.63 7.93 5.10
N MET A 106 -21.36 8.31 5.25
CA MET A 106 -20.96 9.60 5.80
C MET A 106 -20.72 10.69 4.75
N GLY A 107 -20.99 10.42 3.48
CA GLY A 107 -20.86 11.40 2.40
C GLY A 107 -19.41 11.85 2.17
N VAL A 108 -18.45 10.95 2.32
CA VAL A 108 -17.05 11.18 1.91
C VAL A 108 -17.01 11.47 0.41
N GLN A 109 -16.36 12.57 0.02
CA GLN A 109 -16.33 13.06 -1.35
C GLN A 109 -15.44 12.18 -2.25
N LYS A 110 -14.31 11.71 -1.72
CA LYS A 110 -13.34 10.89 -2.46
C LYS A 110 -12.65 9.89 -1.57
N VAL A 111 -12.52 8.66 -2.05
CA VAL A 111 -11.76 7.59 -1.41
C VAL A 111 -10.70 7.10 -2.37
N VAL A 112 -9.44 7.04 -1.93
CA VAL A 112 -8.33 6.44 -2.67
C VAL A 112 -7.83 5.22 -1.90
N SER A 113 -8.16 4.04 -2.40
CA SER A 113 -7.70 2.78 -1.83
C SER A 113 -6.35 2.34 -2.38
N CYS A 114 -5.65 1.48 -1.65
CA CYS A 114 -4.37 0.90 -2.09
C CYS A 114 -4.52 -0.56 -2.51
N LEU A 115 -4.30 -0.84 -3.80
CA LEU A 115 -4.22 -2.18 -4.37
C LEU A 115 -2.78 -2.71 -4.34
N SER A 116 -2.45 -3.69 -5.17
CA SER A 116 -1.12 -4.27 -5.31
C SER A 116 -0.99 -4.97 -6.65
N THR A 117 0.21 -5.02 -7.24
CA THR A 117 0.43 -5.78 -8.48
C THR A 117 0.23 -7.29 -8.33
N CYS A 118 0.23 -7.85 -7.11
CA CYS A 118 -0.07 -9.27 -6.91
C CYS A 118 -1.53 -9.65 -7.22
N ILE A 119 -2.39 -8.65 -7.48
CA ILE A 119 -3.77 -8.89 -7.89
C ILE A 119 -3.88 -9.28 -9.35
N PHE A 120 -2.89 -8.99 -10.20
CA PHE A 120 -3.02 -9.26 -11.63
C PHE A 120 -3.05 -10.77 -11.94
N PRO A 121 -3.58 -11.17 -13.11
CA PRO A 121 -3.62 -12.57 -13.50
C PRO A 121 -2.24 -13.21 -13.54
N ASP A 122 -2.13 -14.45 -13.06
CA ASP A 122 -0.86 -15.22 -13.09
C ASP A 122 -0.37 -15.46 -14.52
N LYS A 123 -1.32 -15.82 -15.41
CA LYS A 123 -1.07 -16.03 -16.83
C LYS A 123 -1.57 -14.80 -17.59
N THR A 124 -0.65 -13.90 -17.93
CA THR A 124 -0.94 -12.63 -18.58
C THR A 124 0.11 -12.27 -19.64
N THR A 125 -0.21 -11.30 -20.50
CA THR A 125 0.76 -10.59 -21.34
C THR A 125 1.41 -9.45 -20.57
N TYR A 126 2.56 -8.99 -21.06
CA TYR A 126 3.31 -7.86 -20.51
C TYR A 126 3.53 -6.79 -21.59
N PRO A 127 3.58 -5.50 -21.22
CA PRO A 127 3.32 -4.98 -19.87
C PRO A 127 1.87 -5.17 -19.42
N ILE A 128 1.67 -5.11 -18.11
CA ILE A 128 0.34 -5.17 -17.51
C ILE A 128 -0.16 -3.75 -17.33
N ASP A 129 -1.39 -3.48 -17.76
CA ASP A 129 -2.11 -2.23 -17.52
C ASP A 129 -3.33 -2.41 -16.61
N GLU A 130 -3.97 -1.30 -16.26
CA GLU A 130 -5.09 -1.24 -15.31
C GLU A 130 -6.36 -1.92 -15.83
N SER A 131 -6.51 -2.08 -17.15
CA SER A 131 -7.63 -2.81 -17.75
C SER A 131 -7.55 -4.33 -17.51
N MET A 132 -6.35 -4.84 -17.17
CA MET A 132 -6.06 -6.26 -17.08
C MET A 132 -6.34 -6.90 -15.72
N ILE A 133 -6.73 -6.13 -14.70
CA ILE A 133 -6.89 -6.58 -13.30
C ILE A 133 -7.73 -7.86 -13.19
N HIS A 134 -8.80 -7.98 -13.97
CA HIS A 134 -9.77 -9.08 -13.88
C HIS A 134 -9.66 -10.13 -14.99
N ASN A 135 -8.63 -10.07 -15.84
CA ASN A 135 -8.49 -10.91 -17.04
C ASN A 135 -7.93 -12.32 -16.76
N GLY A 136 -8.41 -12.96 -15.69
CA GLY A 136 -7.98 -14.30 -15.27
C GLY A 136 -7.62 -14.37 -13.78
N PRO A 137 -7.39 -15.58 -13.24
CA PRO A 137 -7.12 -15.77 -11.81
C PRO A 137 -5.73 -15.22 -11.41
N PRO A 138 -5.57 -14.66 -10.19
CA PRO A 138 -4.27 -14.32 -9.65
C PRO A 138 -3.47 -15.59 -9.29
N HIS A 139 -2.18 -15.44 -8.97
CA HIS A 139 -1.36 -16.56 -8.55
C HIS A 139 -1.90 -17.23 -7.27
N SER A 140 -1.80 -18.56 -7.20
CA SER A 140 -2.44 -19.37 -6.14
C SER A 140 -1.78 -19.21 -4.76
N SER A 141 -0.58 -18.64 -4.66
CA SER A 141 0.11 -18.48 -3.38
C SER A 141 -0.61 -17.54 -2.41
N ASN A 142 -1.33 -16.54 -2.91
CA ASN A 142 -1.92 -15.48 -2.11
C ASN A 142 -3.30 -15.07 -2.63
N PHE A 143 -4.02 -16.00 -3.25
CA PHE A 143 -5.30 -15.74 -3.90
C PHE A 143 -6.31 -15.07 -2.96
N GLY A 144 -6.31 -15.41 -1.66
CA GLY A 144 -7.21 -14.81 -0.68
C GLY A 144 -6.98 -13.31 -0.52
N TYR A 145 -5.72 -12.87 -0.42
CA TYR A 145 -5.38 -11.45 -0.41
C TYR A 145 -5.65 -10.79 -1.77
N SER A 146 -5.22 -11.44 -2.86
CA SER A 146 -5.34 -10.91 -4.22
C SER A 146 -6.80 -10.65 -4.62
N TYR A 147 -7.68 -11.62 -4.40
CA TYR A 147 -9.11 -11.41 -4.67
C TYR A 147 -9.71 -10.36 -3.74
N ALA A 148 -9.34 -10.32 -2.45
CA ALA A 148 -9.89 -9.31 -1.53
C ALA A 148 -9.55 -7.88 -1.98
N LYS A 149 -8.34 -7.68 -2.52
CA LYS A 149 -7.94 -6.41 -3.15
C LYS A 149 -8.67 -6.16 -4.48
N ARG A 150 -8.85 -7.17 -5.34
CA ARG A 150 -9.68 -7.01 -6.57
C ARG A 150 -11.10 -6.54 -6.27
N MET A 151 -11.68 -6.99 -5.15
CA MET A 151 -13.03 -6.59 -4.77
C MET A 151 -13.14 -5.11 -4.36
N ILE A 152 -12.03 -4.42 -4.06
CA ILE A 152 -12.05 -2.96 -3.89
C ILE A 152 -12.42 -2.27 -5.21
N ASP A 153 -11.79 -2.68 -6.32
CA ASP A 153 -12.11 -2.11 -7.65
C ASP A 153 -13.57 -2.37 -8.05
N ILE A 154 -14.10 -3.57 -7.76
CA ILE A 154 -15.53 -3.86 -7.98
C ILE A 154 -16.43 -2.98 -7.11
N GLN A 155 -16.10 -2.79 -5.83
CA GLN A 155 -16.85 -1.88 -4.94
C GLN A 155 -16.80 -0.44 -5.44
N ASN A 156 -15.63 0.06 -5.83
CA ASN A 156 -15.45 1.40 -6.37
C ASN A 156 -16.35 1.65 -7.57
N ARG A 157 -16.34 0.73 -8.56
CA ARG A 157 -17.21 0.77 -9.74
C ARG A 157 -18.68 0.74 -9.35
N GLY A 158 -19.08 -0.14 -8.43
CA GLY A 158 -20.46 -0.26 -7.97
C GLY A 158 -20.98 1.01 -7.25
N TYR A 159 -20.18 1.59 -6.36
CA TYR A 159 -20.51 2.85 -5.70
C TYR A 159 -20.62 4.01 -6.68
N PHE A 160 -19.76 4.05 -7.70
CA PHE A 160 -19.86 5.06 -8.76
C PHE A 160 -21.12 4.86 -9.62
N GLU A 161 -21.37 3.66 -10.12
CA GLU A 161 -22.51 3.37 -11.00
C GLU A 161 -23.86 3.63 -10.30
N GLN A 162 -23.98 3.23 -9.04
CA GLN A 162 -25.23 3.31 -8.30
C GLN A 162 -25.45 4.68 -7.60
N HIS A 163 -24.37 5.33 -7.18
CA HIS A 163 -24.44 6.50 -6.29
C HIS A 163 -23.58 7.70 -6.72
N GLY A 164 -22.83 7.59 -7.83
CA GLY A 164 -21.94 8.66 -8.30
C GLY A 164 -20.76 8.95 -7.37
N CYS A 165 -20.39 8.03 -6.49
CA CYS A 165 -19.28 8.23 -5.56
C CYS A 165 -17.92 8.13 -6.28
N HIS A 166 -17.03 9.09 -6.02
CA HIS A 166 -15.66 9.07 -6.56
C HIS A 166 -14.73 8.23 -5.68
N PHE A 167 -14.96 6.92 -5.69
CA PHE A 167 -14.06 5.96 -5.06
C PHE A 167 -13.15 5.38 -6.14
N THR A 168 -11.84 5.44 -5.89
CA THR A 168 -10.80 5.00 -6.83
C THR A 168 -9.72 4.24 -6.08
N ALA A 169 -8.71 3.76 -6.78
CA ALA A 169 -7.58 3.09 -6.18
C ALA A 169 -6.28 3.32 -6.94
N VAL A 170 -5.16 3.09 -6.25
CA VAL A 170 -3.83 3.07 -6.86
C VAL A 170 -3.23 1.68 -6.77
N ILE A 171 -2.40 1.32 -7.74
CA ILE A 171 -1.71 0.03 -7.82
C ILE A 171 -0.20 0.27 -7.73
N PRO A 172 0.37 0.36 -6.53
CA PRO A 172 1.82 0.45 -6.40
C PRO A 172 2.49 -0.90 -6.72
N THR A 173 3.71 -0.83 -7.25
CA THR A 173 4.63 -1.97 -7.35
C THR A 173 5.27 -2.29 -5.99
N ASN A 174 6.50 -2.83 -5.95
CA ASN A 174 7.11 -3.24 -4.69
C ASN A 174 7.61 -2.00 -3.93
N VAL A 175 6.86 -1.59 -2.91
CA VAL A 175 7.20 -0.43 -2.09
C VAL A 175 8.32 -0.77 -1.11
N PHE A 176 9.28 0.14 -0.94
CA PHE A 176 10.31 0.04 0.11
C PHE A 176 10.60 1.42 0.72
N GLY A 177 11.11 1.43 1.96
CA GLY A 177 11.57 2.66 2.61
C GLY A 177 11.56 2.60 4.15
N PRO A 178 11.69 3.76 4.82
CA PRO A 178 11.63 3.83 6.28
C PRO A 178 10.29 3.31 6.83
N HIS A 179 10.31 2.71 8.02
CA HIS A 179 9.15 2.13 8.69
C HIS A 179 8.52 0.89 8.00
N ASP A 180 9.26 0.23 7.11
CA ASP A 180 8.89 -1.06 6.55
C ASP A 180 8.95 -2.20 7.60
N ASN A 181 8.41 -3.36 7.25
CA ASN A 181 8.58 -4.59 8.01
C ASN A 181 9.88 -5.30 7.62
N PHE A 182 10.93 -5.07 8.41
CA PHE A 182 12.25 -5.69 8.25
C PHE A 182 12.35 -7.13 8.79
N ASN A 183 11.25 -7.75 9.22
CA ASN A 183 11.29 -9.16 9.63
C ASN A 183 11.71 -10.06 8.44
N ILE A 184 12.65 -10.98 8.66
CA ILE A 184 13.22 -11.81 7.59
C ILE A 184 12.22 -12.86 7.06
N GLU A 185 11.33 -13.36 7.91
CA GLU A 185 10.35 -14.39 7.56
C GLU A 185 9.04 -13.78 7.01
N ASP A 186 8.60 -12.68 7.64
CA ASP A 186 7.29 -12.06 7.42
C ASP A 186 7.35 -10.80 6.53
N GLY A 187 8.54 -10.26 6.26
CA GLY A 187 8.75 -9.04 5.49
C GLY A 187 8.80 -9.25 3.97
N HIS A 188 8.87 -8.14 3.24
CA HIS A 188 9.08 -8.16 1.79
C HIS A 188 10.57 -8.33 1.44
N VAL A 189 10.86 -8.55 0.15
CA VAL A 189 12.20 -8.92 -0.31
C VAL A 189 13.28 -7.88 0.04
N LEU A 190 13.09 -6.59 -0.29
CA LEU A 190 14.06 -5.54 0.02
C LEU A 190 14.29 -5.33 1.52
N PRO A 191 13.27 -5.12 2.38
CA PRO A 191 13.50 -4.94 3.81
C PRO A 191 14.08 -6.22 4.45
N GLY A 192 13.69 -7.40 3.99
CA GLY A 192 14.30 -8.66 4.42
C GLY A 192 15.78 -8.78 4.04
N LEU A 193 16.16 -8.36 2.82
CA LEU A 193 17.56 -8.32 2.38
C LEU A 193 18.39 -7.30 3.19
N ILE A 194 17.86 -6.11 3.44
CA ILE A 194 18.52 -5.09 4.29
C ILE A 194 18.82 -5.68 5.68
N HIS A 195 17.86 -6.37 6.29
CA HIS A 195 18.06 -6.99 7.60
C HIS A 195 19.07 -8.15 7.53
N LYS A 196 19.04 -8.99 6.49
CA LYS A 196 20.04 -10.05 6.30
C LYS A 196 21.45 -9.49 6.16
N VAL A 197 21.64 -8.40 5.40
CA VAL A 197 22.95 -7.74 5.26
C VAL A 197 23.40 -7.15 6.59
N TYR A 198 22.49 -6.51 7.34
CA TYR A 198 22.79 -6.02 8.68
C TYR A 198 23.33 -7.13 9.59
N LEU A 199 22.66 -8.29 9.64
CA LEU A 199 23.09 -9.42 10.46
C LEU A 199 24.42 -10.00 9.97
N ALA A 200 24.58 -10.19 8.65
CA ALA A 200 25.81 -10.70 8.06
C ALA A 200 27.02 -9.79 8.37
N LYS A 201 26.83 -8.46 8.38
CA LYS A 201 27.87 -7.51 8.83
C LYS A 201 28.26 -7.72 10.29
N GLN A 202 27.30 -7.99 11.16
CA GLN A 202 27.56 -8.16 12.59
C GLN A 202 28.25 -9.49 12.91
N THR A 203 27.93 -10.55 12.18
CA THR A 203 28.44 -11.90 12.44
C THR A 203 29.67 -12.25 11.60
N GLY A 204 29.96 -11.49 10.55
CA GLY A 204 30.97 -11.82 9.55
C GLY A 204 30.58 -13.01 8.66
N SER A 205 29.29 -13.37 8.60
CA SER A 205 28.81 -14.46 7.76
C SER A 205 28.60 -14.02 6.32
N ALA A 206 28.45 -14.98 5.40
CA ALA A 206 27.96 -14.71 4.05
C ALA A 206 26.51 -14.21 4.08
N LEU A 207 26.13 -13.46 3.03
CA LEU A 207 24.75 -13.07 2.77
C LEU A 207 24.08 -14.11 1.88
N THR A 208 23.05 -14.79 2.37
CA THR A 208 22.28 -15.76 1.57
C THR A 208 20.97 -15.16 1.05
N VAL A 209 20.88 -15.00 -0.27
CA VAL A 209 19.66 -14.60 -0.98
C VAL A 209 18.86 -15.84 -1.33
N TRP A 210 17.54 -15.80 -1.10
CA TRP A 210 16.69 -16.95 -1.39
C TRP A 210 16.26 -16.97 -2.86
N GLY A 211 16.47 -18.09 -3.53
CA GLY A 211 16.13 -18.29 -4.94
C GLY A 211 17.29 -17.96 -5.88
N THR A 212 16.99 -17.87 -7.19
CA THR A 212 18.03 -17.73 -8.23
C THR A 212 18.57 -16.31 -8.42
N GLY A 213 17.94 -15.32 -7.78
CA GLY A 213 18.22 -13.89 -8.01
C GLY A 213 17.72 -13.33 -9.35
N LYS A 214 17.29 -14.19 -10.29
CA LYS A 214 16.85 -13.81 -11.64
C LYS A 214 15.48 -13.11 -11.73
N PRO A 215 14.48 -13.35 -10.86
CA PRO A 215 13.20 -12.67 -10.97
C PRO A 215 13.38 -11.16 -10.98
N ARG A 216 12.67 -10.47 -11.88
CA ARG A 216 12.73 -9.03 -12.03
C ARG A 216 11.51 -8.35 -11.41
N ARG A 217 11.71 -7.17 -10.84
CA ARG A 217 10.72 -6.43 -10.05
C ARG A 217 10.93 -4.94 -10.25
N GLN A 218 9.82 -4.22 -10.38
CA GLN A 218 9.78 -2.77 -10.23
C GLN A 218 9.67 -2.43 -8.74
N PHE A 219 10.50 -1.51 -8.28
CA PHE A 219 10.49 -1.01 -6.91
C PHE A 219 10.18 0.49 -6.91
N ILE A 220 9.32 0.91 -5.99
CA ILE A 220 8.97 2.32 -5.81
C ILE A 220 9.31 2.75 -4.39
N TYR A 221 10.03 3.86 -4.26
CA TYR A 221 10.39 4.39 -2.96
C TYR A 221 9.15 4.97 -2.27
N SER A 222 8.99 4.72 -0.96
CA SER A 222 7.77 5.07 -0.24
C SER A 222 7.48 6.58 -0.23
N LEU A 223 8.51 7.43 -0.24
CA LEU A 223 8.34 8.89 -0.31
C LEU A 223 7.85 9.35 -1.70
N ASP A 224 8.24 8.66 -2.77
CA ASP A 224 7.78 8.98 -4.12
C ASP A 224 6.32 8.54 -4.30
N LEU A 225 6.00 7.32 -3.83
CA LEU A 225 4.64 6.84 -3.77
C LEU A 225 3.74 7.77 -2.93
N ALA A 226 4.24 8.31 -1.82
CA ALA A 226 3.48 9.25 -1.00
C ALA A 226 3.13 10.55 -1.74
N ARG A 227 4.06 11.12 -2.52
CA ARG A 227 3.78 12.29 -3.37
C ARG A 227 2.71 11.97 -4.42
N LEU A 228 2.82 10.81 -5.06
CA LEU A 228 1.83 10.35 -6.04
C LEU A 228 0.45 10.13 -5.40
N PHE A 229 0.37 9.54 -4.20
CA PHE A 229 -0.89 9.39 -3.46
C PHE A 229 -1.57 10.74 -3.19
N ILE A 230 -0.79 11.74 -2.77
CA ILE A 230 -1.30 13.09 -2.51
C ILE A 230 -1.82 13.72 -3.81
N TRP A 231 -1.11 13.54 -4.93
CA TRP A 231 -1.57 13.98 -6.24
C TRP A 231 -2.87 13.27 -6.67
N VAL A 232 -2.95 11.94 -6.56
CA VAL A 232 -4.17 11.17 -6.89
C VAL A 232 -5.36 11.65 -6.08
N LEU A 233 -5.18 11.86 -4.77
CA LEU A 233 -6.25 12.38 -3.92
C LEU A 233 -6.78 13.73 -4.39
N ARG A 234 -5.89 14.59 -4.90
CA ARG A 234 -6.24 15.98 -5.27
C ARG A 234 -6.77 16.11 -6.69
N GLU A 235 -6.23 15.36 -7.64
CA GLU A 235 -6.36 15.66 -9.08
C GLU A 235 -6.89 14.49 -9.93
N TYR A 236 -6.79 13.24 -9.48
CA TYR A 236 -7.16 12.08 -10.30
C TYR A 236 -8.62 11.66 -10.06
N ASP A 237 -9.52 11.97 -11.00
CA ASP A 237 -10.97 11.84 -10.79
C ASP A 237 -11.61 10.60 -11.45
N GLU A 238 -10.80 9.71 -12.01
CA GLU A 238 -11.27 8.46 -12.60
C GLU A 238 -11.53 7.39 -11.53
N VAL A 239 -12.54 6.56 -11.77
CA VAL A 239 -12.88 5.40 -10.94
C VAL A 239 -11.93 4.24 -11.23
N GLU A 240 -11.46 4.14 -12.48
CA GLU A 240 -10.47 3.16 -12.89
C GLU A 240 -9.18 3.38 -12.08
N PRO A 241 -8.58 2.30 -11.54
CA PRO A 241 -7.33 2.43 -10.82
C PRO A 241 -6.21 3.00 -11.69
N ILE A 242 -5.14 3.49 -11.05
CA ILE A 242 -3.92 3.93 -11.72
C ILE A 242 -2.68 3.21 -11.14
N ILE A 243 -1.81 2.70 -11.99
CA ILE A 243 -0.52 2.10 -11.59
C ILE A 243 0.45 3.21 -11.18
N LEU A 244 1.00 3.09 -9.97
CA LEU A 244 2.04 3.99 -9.46
C LEU A 244 3.36 3.23 -9.39
N SER A 245 4.14 3.32 -10.46
CA SER A 245 5.39 2.58 -10.65
C SER A 245 6.44 3.42 -11.38
N VAL A 246 7.69 2.98 -11.29
CA VAL A 246 8.74 3.29 -12.28
C VAL A 246 8.40 2.68 -13.64
N GLY A 247 9.12 3.09 -14.69
CA GLY A 247 8.98 2.54 -16.04
C GLY A 247 9.36 1.05 -16.13
N GLU A 248 9.08 0.42 -17.26
CA GLU A 248 9.48 -0.98 -17.53
C GLU A 248 10.99 -1.12 -17.68
N GLU A 249 11.63 -0.08 -18.22
CA GLU A 249 13.06 0.05 -18.39
C GLU A 249 13.83 0.09 -17.05
N ASP A 250 13.17 0.50 -15.98
CA ASP A 250 13.72 0.63 -14.63
C ASP A 250 13.50 -0.62 -13.75
N GLU A 251 12.99 -1.71 -14.35
CA GLU A 251 12.88 -2.97 -13.64
C GLU A 251 14.27 -3.51 -13.26
N VAL A 252 14.41 -4.09 -12.06
CA VAL A 252 15.67 -4.69 -11.60
C VAL A 252 15.46 -6.12 -11.11
N SER A 253 16.46 -6.96 -11.30
CA SER A 253 16.50 -8.32 -10.75
C SER A 253 16.71 -8.30 -9.23
N ILE A 254 16.28 -9.37 -8.55
CA ILE A 254 16.56 -9.54 -7.11
C ILE A 254 18.07 -9.52 -6.83
N ARG A 255 18.90 -10.00 -7.75
CA ARG A 255 20.36 -9.91 -7.65
C ARG A 255 20.84 -8.46 -7.66
N GLU A 256 20.44 -7.66 -8.64
CA GLU A 256 20.80 -6.24 -8.73
C GLU A 256 20.33 -5.48 -7.47
N ALA A 257 19.13 -5.80 -6.97
CA ALA A 257 18.62 -5.22 -5.73
C ALA A 257 19.47 -5.60 -4.50
N ALA A 258 19.91 -6.86 -4.41
CA ALA A 258 20.82 -7.30 -3.34
C ALA A 258 22.19 -6.64 -3.43
N GLU A 259 22.75 -6.50 -4.64
CA GLU A 259 24.02 -5.82 -4.90
C GLU A 259 23.96 -4.34 -4.49
N ALA A 260 22.87 -3.63 -4.80
CA ALA A 260 22.65 -2.25 -4.36
C ALA A 260 22.61 -2.11 -2.83
N ILE A 261 22.00 -3.07 -2.11
CA ILE A 261 22.00 -3.08 -0.64
C ILE A 261 23.40 -3.35 -0.09
N VAL A 262 24.12 -4.30 -0.68
CA VAL A 262 25.50 -4.64 -0.27
C VAL A 262 26.41 -3.41 -0.41
N GLU A 263 26.29 -2.67 -1.51
CA GLU A 263 27.00 -1.42 -1.74
C GLU A 263 26.60 -0.35 -0.72
N ALA A 264 25.30 -0.07 -0.58
CA ALA A 264 24.78 0.97 0.32
C ALA A 264 25.13 0.73 1.79
N MET A 265 25.23 -0.54 2.19
CA MET A 265 25.57 -0.93 3.54
C MET A 265 27.06 -1.20 3.73
N ASP A 266 27.91 -1.02 2.72
CA ASP A 266 29.35 -1.33 2.76
C ASP A 266 29.63 -2.73 3.35
N PHE A 267 28.96 -3.75 2.80
CA PHE A 267 29.20 -5.15 3.17
C PHE A 267 30.28 -5.75 2.26
N LYS A 268 31.30 -6.39 2.85
CA LYS A 268 32.45 -6.98 2.14
C LYS A 268 32.48 -8.50 2.17
N GLY A 269 31.47 -9.13 2.77
CA GLY A 269 31.35 -10.59 2.80
C GLY A 269 30.86 -11.16 1.48
N GLU A 270 30.84 -12.48 1.40
CA GLU A 270 30.37 -13.21 0.22
C GLU A 270 28.85 -13.06 0.04
N LEU A 271 28.41 -12.86 -1.21
CA LEU A 271 27.01 -12.89 -1.64
C LEU A 271 26.73 -14.26 -2.27
N VAL A 272 25.82 -15.03 -1.66
CA VAL A 272 25.46 -16.41 -2.03
C VAL A 272 23.99 -16.50 -2.45
#